data_AF-A0A183HUC6-F1
#
_entry.id   AF-A0A183HUC6-F1
#
_cell.length_a   1.000
_cell.length_b   1.000
_cell.length_c   1.000
_cell.angle_alpha   90.00
_cell.angle_beta   90.00
_cell.angle_gamma   90.00
#
_symmetry.space_group_name_H-M   'P 1'
#
loop_
_entity.id
_entity.type
_entity.pdbx_description
1 polymer ?
#
loop_
_entity_poly.entity_id
_entity_poly.type
_entity_poly.pdbx_seq_one_letter_code
_entity_poly.pdbx_strand_id
1 'polypeptide(L)'
;MKVCLAKLDEVRSGKLLSHKAMPNTEQFMASVILRKIRLLLKCGHTEKAIATAQAICEFNLCIPESFVTADLEDKRKLFEAFWDSGIARIGDEGAEGWSKSMEHIKNGTVKTDRSLCEEEQLEYDRKETELCNRVGSNGLKLPYRLIWIEIERLRTQYQWRPIRDLSATCDDRERVVMFQDIEDVLYVLSPPTAFDLFCSILEEFGAVIYDRVCEHLQLNFW
;
A
#
# COMPACT_ATOMS: atom_id res chain seq x y z
N MET A 1 -10.28 0.50 12.88
CA MET A 1 -9.40 1.67 12.63
C MET A 1 -10.17 2.85 12.02
N LYS A 2 -10.97 2.63 10.96
CA LYS A 2 -11.90 3.59 10.35
C LYS A 2 -12.60 4.58 11.30
N VAL A 3 -13.27 4.07 12.36
CA VAL A 3 -13.98 4.93 13.34
C VAL A 3 -13.05 5.91 14.06
N CYS A 4 -11.83 5.47 14.40
CA CYS A 4 -10.84 6.30 15.09
C CYS A 4 -10.40 7.47 14.19
N LEU A 5 -9.95 7.17 12.98
CA LEU A 5 -9.48 8.21 12.04
C LEU A 5 -10.60 9.18 11.65
N ALA A 6 -11.82 8.67 11.43
CA ALA A 6 -12.98 9.51 11.15
C ALA A 6 -13.27 10.48 12.30
N LYS A 7 -13.25 10.01 13.56
CA LYS A 7 -13.50 10.88 14.71
C LYS A 7 -12.39 11.89 14.95
N LEU A 8 -11.13 11.50 14.75
CA LEU A 8 -10.00 12.43 14.84
C LEU A 8 -10.08 13.51 13.76
N ASP A 9 -10.49 13.16 12.55
CA ASP A 9 -10.69 14.12 11.47
C ASP A 9 -11.88 15.07 11.74
N GLU A 10 -12.99 14.57 12.28
CA GLU A 10 -14.12 15.41 12.73
C GLU A 10 -13.69 16.43 13.81
N VAL A 11 -12.85 16.00 14.76
CA VAL A 11 -12.30 16.87 15.81
C VAL A 11 -11.35 17.91 15.24
N ARG A 12 -10.43 17.51 14.35
CA ARG A 12 -9.45 18.40 13.72
C ARG A 12 -10.09 19.41 12.77
N SER A 13 -11.11 19.00 12.02
CA SER A 13 -11.85 19.87 11.08
C SER A 13 -12.87 20.78 11.78
N GLY A 14 -13.07 20.64 13.09
CA GLY A 14 -14.05 21.42 13.84
C GLY A 14 -15.51 20.99 13.60
N LYS A 15 -15.74 19.87 12.89
CA LYS A 15 -17.08 19.28 12.72
C LYS A 15 -17.63 18.75 14.06
N LEU A 16 -16.76 18.21 14.92
CA LEU A 16 -17.15 17.79 16.27
C LEU A 16 -17.01 18.94 17.26
N LEU A 17 -18.14 19.55 17.63
CA LEU A 17 -18.17 20.72 18.51
C LEU A 17 -17.89 20.41 20.00
N SER A 18 -17.98 19.14 20.41
CA SER A 18 -17.84 18.74 21.81
C SER A 18 -16.40 18.68 22.30
N HIS A 19 -15.43 18.53 21.41
CA HIS A 19 -14.01 18.36 21.75
C HIS A 19 -13.14 19.24 20.85
N LYS A 20 -12.09 19.83 21.42
CA LYS A 20 -11.06 20.52 20.65
C LYS A 20 -9.96 19.54 20.28
N ALA A 21 -9.36 19.71 19.11
CA ALA A 21 -8.17 18.97 18.72
C ALA A 21 -7.03 19.24 19.72
N MET A 22 -6.43 18.16 20.22
CA MET A 22 -5.23 18.26 21.04
C MET A 22 -4.02 18.57 20.14
N PRO A 23 -2.92 19.14 20.71
CA PRO A 23 -1.66 19.20 20.02
C PRO A 23 -1.27 17.82 19.47
N ASN A 24 -0.67 17.79 18.30
CA ASN A 24 -0.21 16.58 17.62
C ASN A 24 -1.29 15.58 17.18
N THR A 25 -2.57 16.00 17.09
CA THR A 25 -3.67 15.13 16.61
C THR A 25 -3.38 14.54 15.23
N GLU A 26 -2.80 15.33 14.33
CA GLU A 26 -2.49 14.89 12.96
C GLU A 26 -1.33 13.88 12.92
N GLN A 27 -0.28 14.12 13.70
CA GLN A 27 0.84 13.18 13.88
C GLN A 27 0.36 11.86 14.47
N PHE A 28 -0.60 11.92 15.40
CA PHE A 28 -1.24 10.71 15.91
C PHE A 28 -2.03 9.97 14.81
N MET A 29 -2.80 10.68 13.97
CA MET A 29 -3.46 10.06 12.81
C MET A 29 -2.47 9.37 11.89
N ALA A 30 -1.35 10.03 11.54
CA ALA A 30 -0.27 9.43 10.76
C ALA A 30 0.30 8.16 11.44
N SER A 31 0.51 8.20 12.76
CA SER A 31 0.98 7.03 13.51
C SER A 31 -0.02 5.85 13.47
N VAL A 32 -1.33 6.13 13.44
CA VAL A 32 -2.37 5.11 13.33
C VAL A 32 -2.36 4.47 11.94
N ILE A 33 -2.17 5.26 10.88
CA ILE A 33 -2.02 4.77 9.51
C ILE A 33 -0.78 3.88 9.39
N LEU A 34 0.36 4.32 9.93
CA LEU A 34 1.60 3.52 9.95
C LEU A 34 1.42 2.19 10.70
N ARG A 35 0.70 2.22 11.83
CA ARG A 35 0.34 1.00 12.57
C ARG A 35 -0.56 0.06 11.77
N LYS A 36 -1.44 0.58 10.89
CA LYS A 36 -2.22 -0.26 9.94
C LYS A 36 -1.29 -1.02 9.01
N ILE A 37 -0.36 -0.31 8.38
CA ILE A 37 0.61 -0.86 7.44
C ILE A 37 1.44 -1.95 8.13
N ARG A 38 1.98 -1.65 9.33
CA ARG A 38 2.68 -2.63 10.17
C ARG A 38 1.84 -3.87 10.47
N LEU A 39 0.58 -3.68 10.88
CA LEU A 39 -0.31 -4.80 11.20
C LEU A 39 -0.53 -5.69 9.98
N LEU A 40 -0.81 -5.09 8.82
CA LEU A 40 -1.00 -5.82 7.56
C LEU A 40 0.25 -6.64 7.20
N LEU A 41 1.45 -6.05 7.27
CA LEU A 41 2.72 -6.77 7.06
C LEU A 41 2.88 -7.95 8.04
N LYS A 42 2.62 -7.74 9.33
CA LYS A 42 2.78 -8.78 10.35
C LYS A 42 1.76 -9.92 10.23
N CYS A 43 0.60 -9.65 9.65
CA CYS A 43 -0.43 -10.64 9.38
C CYS A 43 -0.25 -11.36 8.03
N GLY A 44 0.78 -11.02 7.25
CA GLY A 44 1.02 -11.60 5.93
C GLY A 44 0.19 -10.96 4.80
N HIS A 45 -0.55 -9.88 5.07
CA HIS A 45 -1.29 -9.10 4.09
C HIS A 45 -0.40 -8.04 3.44
N THR A 46 0.71 -8.48 2.85
CA THR A 46 1.78 -7.62 2.34
C THR A 46 1.29 -6.72 1.21
N GLU A 47 0.52 -7.28 0.29
CA GLU A 47 -0.15 -6.62 -0.83
C GLU A 47 -1.05 -5.47 -0.38
N LYS A 48 -1.86 -5.68 0.66
CA LYS A 48 -2.70 -4.64 1.27
C LYS A 48 -1.87 -3.57 2.00
N ALA A 49 -0.76 -3.97 2.63
CA ALA A 49 0.14 -3.03 3.30
C ALA A 49 0.79 -2.08 2.28
N ILE A 50 1.28 -2.62 1.16
CA ILE A 50 1.88 -1.85 0.07
C ILE A 50 0.84 -0.96 -0.59
N ALA A 51 -0.34 -1.51 -0.91
CA ALA A 51 -1.43 -0.71 -1.46
C ALA A 51 -1.81 0.47 -0.53
N THR A 52 -1.92 0.22 0.78
CA THR A 52 -2.20 1.28 1.77
C THR A 52 -1.10 2.34 1.79
N ALA A 53 0.17 1.92 1.73
CA ALA A 53 1.33 2.81 1.70
C ALA A 53 1.37 3.65 0.41
N GLN A 54 1.20 3.02 -0.76
CA GLN A 54 1.12 3.71 -2.05
C GLN A 54 -0.02 4.73 -2.03
N ALA A 55 -1.19 4.33 -1.57
CA ALA A 55 -2.38 5.16 -1.55
C ALA A 55 -2.21 6.42 -0.69
N ILE A 56 -1.72 6.29 0.55
CA ILE A 56 -1.55 7.45 1.43
C ILE A 56 -0.47 8.43 0.91
N CYS A 57 0.58 7.89 0.31
CA CYS A 57 1.65 8.68 -0.30
C CYS A 57 1.15 9.44 -1.53
N GLU A 58 0.47 8.75 -2.46
CA GLU A 58 -0.12 9.40 -3.64
C GLU A 58 -1.12 10.48 -3.26
N PHE A 59 -2.01 10.17 -2.30
CA PHE A 59 -3.08 11.07 -1.87
C PHE A 59 -2.57 12.37 -1.24
N ASN A 60 -1.40 12.35 -0.58
CA ASN A 60 -0.84 13.52 0.09
C ASN A 60 0.30 14.21 -0.69
N LEU A 61 1.08 13.47 -1.47
CA LEU A 61 2.28 13.98 -2.15
C LEU A 61 2.04 14.30 -3.63
N CYS A 62 1.02 13.71 -4.25
CA CYS A 62 0.77 13.82 -5.69
C CYS A 62 -0.65 14.32 -6.00
N ILE A 63 -1.24 15.10 -5.09
CA ILE A 63 -2.58 15.68 -5.29
C ILE A 63 -2.60 16.64 -6.49
N PRO A 64 -3.59 16.54 -7.41
CA PRO A 64 -3.75 17.51 -8.48
C PRO A 64 -3.99 18.92 -7.94
N GLU A 65 -3.30 19.92 -8.49
CA GLU A 65 -3.43 21.34 -8.07
C GLU A 65 -4.89 21.82 -8.08
N SER A 66 -5.65 21.41 -9.09
CA SER A 66 -7.07 21.74 -9.24
C SER A 66 -7.97 21.16 -8.16
N PHE A 67 -7.48 20.20 -7.37
CA PHE A 67 -8.22 19.55 -6.29
C PHE A 67 -7.68 19.85 -4.90
N VAL A 68 -6.63 20.67 -4.75
CA VAL A 68 -6.05 21.01 -3.44
C VAL A 68 -7.10 21.59 -2.49
N THR A 69 -8.02 22.42 -2.98
CA THR A 69 -9.08 23.07 -2.19
C THR A 69 -10.40 22.31 -2.15
N ALA A 70 -10.52 21.18 -2.88
CA ALA A 70 -11.73 20.37 -2.87
C ALA A 70 -11.96 19.74 -1.49
N ASP A 71 -13.22 19.39 -1.20
CA ASP A 71 -13.52 18.66 0.02
C ASP A 71 -12.94 17.24 -0.01
N LEU A 72 -12.90 16.59 1.15
CA LEU A 72 -12.27 15.27 1.29
C LEU A 72 -12.99 14.19 0.47
N GLU A 73 -14.30 14.30 0.32
CA GLU A 73 -15.11 13.29 -0.34
C GLU A 73 -14.93 13.36 -1.87
N ASP A 74 -14.88 14.56 -2.43
CA ASP A 74 -14.59 14.78 -3.84
C ASP A 74 -13.14 14.38 -4.19
N LYS A 75 -12.18 14.63 -3.28
CA LYS A 75 -10.81 14.12 -3.43
C LYS A 75 -10.79 12.59 -3.47
N ARG A 76 -11.52 11.93 -2.59
CA ARG A 76 -11.61 10.46 -2.53
C ARG A 76 -12.23 9.86 -3.78
N LYS A 77 -13.32 10.44 -4.29
CA LYS A 77 -13.94 9.99 -5.56
C LYS A 77 -13.01 10.13 -6.76
N LEU A 78 -12.29 11.25 -6.85
CA LEU A 78 -11.31 11.41 -7.93
C LEU A 78 -10.14 10.43 -7.77
N PHE A 79 -9.70 10.19 -6.54
CA PHE A 79 -8.65 9.23 -6.24
C PHE A 79 -9.07 7.79 -6.56
N GLU A 80 -10.32 7.41 -6.31
CA GLU A 80 -10.89 6.11 -6.69
C GLU A 80 -10.75 5.87 -8.19
N ALA A 81 -11.09 6.87 -9.03
CA ALA A 81 -10.89 6.76 -10.48
C ALA A 81 -9.42 6.57 -10.89
N PHE A 82 -8.48 7.19 -10.16
CA PHE A 82 -7.05 6.94 -10.37
C PHE A 82 -6.64 5.54 -9.90
N TRP A 83 -7.09 5.13 -8.72
CA TRP A 83 -6.78 3.82 -8.15
C TRP A 83 -7.23 2.67 -9.04
N ASP A 84 -8.47 2.74 -9.52
CA ASP A 84 -9.11 1.71 -10.34
C ASP A 84 -8.63 1.72 -11.80
N SER A 85 -7.91 2.76 -12.23
CA SER A 85 -7.36 2.83 -13.59
C SER A 85 -6.25 1.81 -13.85
N GLY A 86 -5.63 1.26 -12.79
CA GLY A 86 -4.50 0.35 -12.89
C GLY A 86 -3.18 1.01 -13.33
N ILE A 87 -3.15 2.35 -13.45
CA ILE A 87 -1.93 3.09 -13.80
C ILE A 87 -0.86 2.94 -12.71
N ALA A 88 0.41 3.18 -13.06
CA ALA A 88 1.53 3.03 -12.14
C ALA A 88 1.47 4.02 -10.97
N ARG A 89 1.68 3.50 -9.76
CA ARG A 89 1.62 4.24 -8.50
C ARG A 89 3.02 4.39 -7.92
N ILE A 90 3.22 5.29 -6.95
CA ILE A 90 4.52 5.47 -6.27
C ILE A 90 5.17 4.11 -5.92
N GLY A 91 6.43 3.94 -6.32
CA GLY A 91 7.19 2.70 -6.14
C GLY A 91 7.09 1.72 -7.31
N ASP A 92 6.15 1.91 -8.24
CA ASP A 92 6.06 1.12 -9.46
C ASP A 92 6.93 1.72 -10.58
N GLU A 93 7.35 0.85 -11.51
CA GLU A 93 8.03 1.29 -12.72
C GLU A 93 7.08 2.15 -13.58
N GLY A 94 7.59 3.30 -14.04
CA GLY A 94 6.82 4.24 -14.87
C GLY A 94 5.79 5.08 -14.10
N ALA A 95 5.83 5.09 -12.77
CA ALA A 95 4.95 5.93 -11.97
C ALA A 95 5.24 7.44 -12.16
N GLU A 96 4.20 8.20 -12.44
CA GLU A 96 4.27 9.67 -12.62
C GLU A 96 3.57 10.44 -11.50
N GLY A 97 2.86 9.73 -10.62
CA GLY A 97 2.06 10.26 -9.53
C GLY A 97 0.65 10.66 -9.97
N TRP A 98 -0.28 10.61 -9.03
CA TRP A 98 -1.72 10.81 -9.23
C TRP A 98 -2.05 12.03 -10.11
N SER A 99 -1.49 13.21 -9.79
CA SER A 99 -1.75 14.45 -10.54
C SER A 99 -1.48 14.34 -12.03
N LYS A 100 -0.33 13.79 -12.43
CA LYS A 100 0.05 13.69 -13.86
C LYS A 100 -0.75 12.59 -14.55
N SER A 101 -0.98 11.49 -13.85
CA SER A 101 -1.77 10.37 -14.36
C SER A 101 -3.21 10.74 -14.75
N MET A 102 -3.78 11.80 -14.17
CA MET A 102 -5.10 12.29 -14.56
C MET A 102 -5.20 12.69 -16.04
N GLU A 103 -4.11 13.15 -16.66
CA GLU A 103 -4.09 13.48 -18.10
C GLU A 103 -4.21 12.21 -18.95
N HIS A 104 -3.51 11.14 -18.56
CA HIS A 104 -3.59 9.85 -19.22
C HIS A 104 -4.98 9.24 -19.15
N ILE A 105 -5.63 9.34 -17.98
CA ILE A 105 -7.00 8.85 -17.77
C ILE A 105 -7.98 9.61 -18.66
N LYS A 106 -7.91 10.96 -18.70
CA LYS A 106 -8.79 11.79 -19.54
C LYS A 106 -8.62 11.53 -21.02
N ASN A 107 -7.38 11.29 -21.46
CA ASN A 107 -7.05 11.07 -22.86
C ASN A 107 -7.21 9.60 -23.29
N GLY A 108 -7.59 8.69 -22.38
CA GLY A 108 -7.69 7.25 -22.67
C GLY A 108 -6.36 6.60 -23.03
N THR A 109 -5.23 7.16 -22.59
CA THR A 109 -3.87 6.65 -22.86
C THR A 109 -3.27 5.89 -21.67
N VAL A 110 -4.14 5.35 -20.81
CA VAL A 110 -3.76 4.58 -19.61
C VAL A 110 -2.93 3.37 -20.02
N LYS A 111 -1.75 3.25 -19.42
CA LYS A 111 -0.87 2.08 -19.55
C LYS A 111 -0.82 1.37 -18.20
N THR A 112 -1.09 0.07 -18.23
CA THR A 112 -1.03 -0.82 -17.06
C THR A 112 0.13 -1.80 -17.19
N ASP A 113 0.42 -2.55 -16.13
CA ASP A 113 1.40 -3.65 -16.14
C ASP A 113 0.79 -5.01 -16.47
N ARG A 114 -0.39 -5.05 -17.08
CA ARG A 114 -1.10 -6.31 -17.34
C ARG A 114 -0.22 -7.38 -17.98
N SER A 115 0.48 -7.04 -19.07
CA SER A 115 1.35 -8.00 -19.77
C SER A 115 2.50 -8.49 -18.88
N LEU A 116 3.13 -7.60 -18.12
CA LEU A 116 4.19 -7.95 -17.18
C LEU A 116 3.65 -8.86 -16.06
N CYS A 117 2.47 -8.57 -15.53
CA CYS A 117 1.82 -9.37 -14.50
C CYS A 117 1.48 -10.79 -15.01
N GLU A 118 0.96 -10.91 -16.23
CA GLU A 118 0.66 -12.20 -16.87
C GLU A 118 1.95 -13.00 -17.13
N GLU A 119 3.03 -12.34 -17.57
CA GLU A 119 4.36 -12.96 -17.75
C GLU A 119 4.97 -13.45 -16.43
N GLU A 120 4.93 -12.62 -15.38
CA GLU A 120 5.41 -12.97 -14.04
C GLU A 120 4.62 -14.14 -13.43
N GLN A 121 3.30 -14.18 -13.64
CA GLN A 121 2.45 -15.28 -13.18
C GLN A 121 2.82 -16.60 -13.87
N LEU A 122 3.00 -16.59 -15.20
CA LEU A 122 3.45 -17.79 -15.93
C LEU A 122 4.82 -18.27 -15.46
N GLU A 123 5.73 -17.35 -15.12
CA GLU A 123 7.04 -17.70 -14.58
C GLU A 123 6.92 -18.34 -13.18
N TYR A 124 6.08 -17.76 -12.33
CA TYR A 124 5.77 -18.29 -11.00
C TYR A 124 5.20 -19.71 -11.09
N ASP A 125 4.18 -19.95 -11.92
CA ASP A 125 3.51 -21.25 -12.05
C ASP A 125 4.50 -22.34 -12.50
N ARG A 126 5.39 -21.99 -13.43
CA ARG A 126 6.45 -22.88 -13.91
C ARG A 126 7.40 -23.25 -12.77
N LYS A 127 7.86 -22.27 -11.98
CA LYS A 127 8.78 -22.47 -10.85
C LYS A 127 8.13 -23.26 -9.71
N GLU A 128 6.88 -22.97 -9.39
CA GLU A 128 6.12 -23.72 -8.38
C GLU A 128 5.94 -25.19 -8.80
N THR A 129 5.58 -25.44 -10.06
CA THR A 129 5.48 -26.80 -10.62
C THR A 129 6.79 -27.56 -10.51
N GLU A 130 7.92 -26.91 -10.83
CA GLU A 130 9.24 -27.51 -10.69
C GLU A 130 9.56 -27.90 -9.24
N LEU A 131 9.25 -27.01 -8.28
CA LEU A 131 9.43 -27.28 -6.85
C LEU A 131 8.54 -28.45 -6.38
N CYS A 132 7.27 -28.49 -6.77
CA CYS A 132 6.35 -29.57 -6.44
C CYS A 132 6.83 -30.94 -6.97
N ASN A 133 7.45 -30.98 -8.16
CA ASN A 133 8.00 -32.21 -8.72
C ASN A 133 9.18 -32.79 -7.92
N ARG A 134 9.82 -31.98 -7.05
CA ARG A 134 10.94 -32.39 -6.19
C ARG A 134 10.51 -33.04 -4.87
N VAL A 135 9.21 -33.32 -4.68
CA VAL A 135 8.63 -33.95 -3.48
C VAL A 135 8.65 -35.49 -3.56
N GLY A 136 9.06 -36.19 -2.49
CA GLY A 136 8.92 -37.64 -2.37
C GLY A 136 9.64 -38.27 -1.17
N SER A 137 9.15 -39.42 -0.70
CA SER A 137 9.61 -40.05 0.55
C SER A 137 10.79 -41.03 0.40
N ASN A 138 11.04 -41.58 -0.80
CA ASN A 138 11.87 -42.77 -0.96
C ASN A 138 12.99 -42.63 -2.01
N GLY A 139 13.93 -41.70 -1.79
CA GLY A 139 15.32 -41.94 -2.21
C GLY A 139 16.05 -40.86 -3.01
N LEU A 140 15.39 -39.80 -3.52
CA LEU A 140 16.07 -38.70 -4.25
C LEU A 140 15.29 -37.37 -4.28
N LYS A 141 14.31 -37.19 -3.38
CA LYS A 141 13.41 -36.03 -3.36
C LYS A 141 13.33 -35.42 -1.95
N LEU A 142 13.07 -34.11 -1.87
CA LEU A 142 13.09 -33.35 -0.62
C LEU A 142 11.82 -33.62 0.23
N PRO A 143 11.90 -33.53 1.56
CA PRO A 143 10.72 -33.54 2.43
C PRO A 143 9.74 -32.40 2.10
N TYR A 144 8.43 -32.66 2.21
CA TYR A 144 7.36 -31.69 1.96
C TYR A 144 7.60 -30.34 2.65
N ARG A 145 8.01 -30.35 3.93
CA ARG A 145 8.26 -29.12 4.70
C ARG A 145 9.31 -28.21 4.06
N LEU A 146 10.37 -28.77 3.47
CA LEU A 146 11.40 -27.96 2.82
C LEU A 146 10.89 -27.36 1.51
N ILE A 147 10.12 -28.12 0.74
CA ILE A 147 9.48 -27.60 -0.48
C ILE A 147 8.51 -26.46 -0.16
N TRP A 148 7.70 -26.60 0.89
CA TRP A 148 6.81 -25.51 1.35
C TRP A 148 7.56 -24.24 1.72
N ILE A 149 8.73 -24.35 2.37
CA ILE A 149 9.57 -23.17 2.67
C ILE A 149 10.03 -22.48 1.37
N GLU A 150 10.44 -23.24 0.36
CA GLU A 150 10.86 -22.66 -0.92
C GLU A 150 9.68 -22.07 -1.71
N ILE A 151 8.50 -22.69 -1.66
CA ILE A 151 7.28 -22.11 -2.24
C ILE A 151 6.94 -20.79 -1.54
N GLU A 152 7.03 -20.71 -0.22
CA GLU A 152 6.74 -19.48 0.52
C GLU A 152 7.72 -18.34 0.17
N ARG A 153 9.00 -18.67 -0.02
CA ARG A 153 10.00 -17.72 -0.53
C ARG A 153 9.68 -17.27 -1.95
N LEU A 154 9.26 -18.19 -2.81
CA LEU A 154 8.85 -17.88 -4.18
C LEU A 154 7.65 -16.94 -4.20
N ARG A 155 6.64 -17.17 -3.35
CA ARG A 155 5.49 -16.25 -3.19
C ARG A 155 5.93 -14.88 -2.70
N THR A 156 6.82 -14.82 -1.72
CA THR A 156 7.37 -13.53 -1.25
C THR A 156 8.09 -12.78 -2.38
N GLN A 157 8.72 -13.49 -3.32
CA GLN A 157 9.42 -12.88 -4.44
C GLN A 157 8.47 -12.37 -5.55
N TYR A 158 7.41 -13.12 -5.87
CA TYR A 158 6.55 -12.86 -7.04
C TYR A 158 5.19 -12.22 -6.70
N GLN A 159 4.66 -12.52 -5.52
CA GLN A 159 3.26 -12.22 -5.16
C GLN A 159 3.14 -11.12 -4.09
N TRP A 160 4.23 -10.43 -3.75
CA TRP A 160 4.23 -9.36 -2.76
C TRP A 160 3.48 -8.10 -3.21
N ARG A 161 3.37 -7.85 -4.53
CA ARG A 161 2.75 -6.63 -5.08
C ARG A 161 1.24 -6.80 -5.29
N PRO A 162 0.43 -5.77 -4.96
CA PRO A 162 -0.97 -5.76 -5.30
C PRO A 162 -1.18 -5.69 -6.82
N ILE A 163 -2.22 -6.37 -7.31
CA ILE A 163 -2.63 -6.30 -8.72
C ILE A 163 -3.20 -4.91 -8.98
N ARG A 164 -2.70 -4.25 -10.04
CA ARG A 164 -3.18 -2.92 -10.45
C ARG A 164 -4.25 -3.01 -11.52
N ASP A 165 -4.03 -3.82 -12.54
CA ASP A 165 -5.01 -4.05 -13.60
C ASP A 165 -5.97 -5.17 -13.20
N LEU A 166 -7.21 -4.81 -12.86
CA LEU A 166 -8.26 -5.76 -12.48
C LEU A 166 -8.68 -6.71 -13.61
N SER A 167 -8.28 -6.42 -14.85
CA SER A 167 -8.50 -7.30 -16.00
C SER A 167 -7.41 -8.36 -16.17
N ALA A 168 -6.30 -8.26 -15.43
CA ALA A 168 -5.26 -9.28 -15.41
C ALA A 168 -5.76 -10.57 -14.75
N THR A 169 -5.32 -11.71 -15.25
CA THR A 169 -5.62 -13.01 -14.64
C THR A 169 -4.74 -13.21 -13.42
N CYS A 170 -5.36 -13.29 -12.23
CA CYS A 170 -4.67 -13.57 -10.98
C CYS A 170 -5.42 -14.67 -10.22
N ASP A 171 -4.70 -15.74 -9.87
CA ASP A 171 -5.26 -16.84 -9.09
C ASP A 171 -5.47 -16.46 -7.62
N ASP A 172 -4.60 -15.61 -7.08
CA ASP A 172 -4.69 -15.10 -5.71
C ASP A 172 -5.54 -13.84 -5.64
N ARG A 173 -6.76 -13.98 -5.13
CA ARG A 173 -7.71 -12.87 -4.98
C ARG A 173 -7.31 -11.88 -3.88
N GLU A 174 -6.49 -12.27 -2.91
CA GLU A 174 -6.07 -11.36 -1.85
C GLU A 174 -5.13 -10.26 -2.37
N ARG A 175 -4.46 -10.51 -3.51
CA ARG A 175 -3.65 -9.53 -4.24
C ARG A 175 -4.45 -8.42 -4.88
N VAL A 176 -5.77 -8.59 -5.04
CA VAL A 176 -6.65 -7.56 -5.56
C VAL A 176 -7.05 -6.65 -4.41
N VAL A 177 -6.51 -5.42 -4.41
CA VAL A 177 -6.82 -4.42 -3.38
C VAL A 177 -7.70 -3.33 -3.99
N MET A 178 -8.97 -3.32 -3.57
CA MET A 178 -9.96 -2.36 -4.06
C MET A 178 -9.83 -1.03 -3.33
N PHE A 179 -10.42 0.02 -3.89
CA PHE A 179 -10.46 1.33 -3.22
C PHE A 179 -11.06 1.26 -1.81
N GLN A 180 -12.08 0.41 -1.61
CA GLN A 180 -12.74 0.25 -0.31
C GLN A 180 -11.83 -0.33 0.79
N ASP A 181 -10.72 -0.99 0.41
CA ASP A 181 -9.74 -1.53 1.36
C ASP A 181 -8.80 -0.44 1.92
N ILE A 182 -8.66 0.67 1.19
CA ILE A 182 -7.72 1.76 1.48
C ILE A 182 -8.40 3.10 1.80
N GLU A 183 -9.68 3.29 1.47
CA GLU A 183 -10.39 4.57 1.64
C GLU A 183 -10.35 5.10 3.09
N ASP A 184 -10.24 4.19 4.07
CA ASP A 184 -10.29 4.51 5.49
C ASP A 184 -9.02 5.17 6.01
N VAL A 185 -7.94 5.21 5.22
CA VAL A 185 -6.71 5.94 5.55
C VAL A 185 -6.56 7.24 4.76
N LEU A 186 -7.37 7.48 3.73
CA LEU A 186 -7.22 8.62 2.83
C LEU A 186 -7.69 9.92 3.48
N TYR A 187 -6.77 10.58 4.19
CA TYR A 187 -6.94 11.88 4.81
C TYR A 187 -5.85 12.83 4.34
N VAL A 188 -6.22 14.10 4.17
CA VAL A 188 -5.25 15.16 3.87
C VAL A 188 -4.53 15.51 5.17
N LEU A 189 -3.21 15.41 5.13
CA LEU A 189 -2.29 15.77 6.20
C LEU A 189 -1.56 17.07 5.82
N SER A 190 -1.08 17.82 6.81
CA SER A 190 -0.16 18.92 6.55
C SER A 190 1.13 18.42 5.90
N PRO A 191 1.80 19.23 5.05
CA PRO A 191 3.01 18.80 4.35
C PRO A 191 4.11 18.22 5.27
N PRO A 192 4.41 18.81 6.45
CA PRO A 192 5.39 18.23 7.37
C PRO A 192 4.99 16.83 7.86
N THR A 193 3.71 16.63 8.23
CA THR A 193 3.23 15.34 8.72
C THR A 193 3.16 14.29 7.60
N ALA A 194 2.76 14.69 6.40
CA ALA A 194 2.75 13.80 5.23
C ALA A 194 4.16 13.31 4.88
N PHE A 195 5.15 14.21 4.90
CA PHE A 195 6.54 13.86 4.63
C PHE A 195 7.12 12.95 5.72
N ASP A 196 6.85 13.25 6.99
CA ASP A 196 7.30 12.40 8.11
C ASP A 196 6.68 11.00 8.05
N LEU A 197 5.39 10.90 7.69
CA LEU A 197 4.73 9.62 7.46
C LEU A 197 5.36 8.86 6.29
N PHE A 198 5.66 9.54 5.17
CA PHE A 198 6.34 8.94 4.02
C PHE A 198 7.70 8.36 4.42
N CYS A 199 8.53 9.12 5.13
CA CYS A 199 9.81 8.62 5.64
C CYS A 199 9.63 7.40 6.55
N SER A 200 8.64 7.45 7.45
CA SER A 200 8.37 6.34 8.36
C SER A 200 7.88 5.08 7.62
N ILE A 201 7.12 5.24 6.54
CA ILE A 201 6.71 4.13 5.66
C ILE A 201 7.93 3.50 4.98
N LEU A 202 8.86 4.31 4.47
CA LEU A 202 10.09 3.80 3.85
C LEU A 202 10.94 3.02 4.86
N GLU A 203 11.07 3.52 6.09
CA GLU A 203 11.76 2.82 7.17
C GLU A 203 11.10 1.47 7.50
N GLU A 204 9.76 1.40 7.50
CA GLU A 204 9.04 0.12 7.67
C GLU A 204 9.31 -0.89 6.57
N PHE A 205 9.58 -0.42 5.35
CA PHE A 205 9.99 -1.27 4.23
C PHE A 205 11.51 -1.51 4.17
N GLY A 206 12.26 -1.08 5.19
CA GLY A 206 13.67 -1.38 5.36
C GLY A 206 14.63 -0.31 4.84
N ALA A 207 14.15 0.88 4.45
CA ALA A 207 15.02 1.99 4.11
C ALA A 207 15.74 2.53 5.36
N VAL A 208 16.98 2.96 5.20
CA VAL A 208 17.75 3.65 6.26
C VAL A 208 17.83 5.13 5.91
N ILE A 209 17.10 5.96 6.65
CA ILE A 209 17.08 7.43 6.47
C ILE A 209 17.96 8.04 7.57
N TYR A 210 19.08 8.62 7.17
CA TYR A 210 20.00 9.30 8.08
C TYR A 210 19.38 10.57 8.66
N ASP A 211 19.82 10.96 9.86
CA ASP A 211 19.41 12.18 10.57
C ASP A 211 17.94 12.28 11.02
N ARG A 212 17.14 11.20 10.93
CA ARG A 212 15.86 11.08 11.65
C ARG A 212 16.07 10.44 13.02
N VAL A 213 15.64 11.13 14.07
CA VAL A 213 15.55 10.54 15.42
C VAL A 213 14.34 9.60 15.43
N CYS A 214 14.59 8.31 15.25
CA CYS A 214 13.55 7.31 15.39
C CYS A 214 13.22 7.14 16.90
N GLU A 215 12.28 7.95 17.42
CA GLU A 215 11.85 7.87 18.83
C GLU A 215 11.26 6.50 19.22
N HIS A 216 10.97 5.64 18.23
CA HIS A 216 10.43 4.29 18.43
C HIS A 216 11.41 3.25 18.98
N LEU A 217 12.70 3.57 19.12
CA LEU A 217 13.68 2.68 19.77
C LEU A 217 13.83 2.90 21.28
N GLN A 218 13.07 3.82 21.90
CA GLN A 218 12.99 3.96 23.37
C GLN A 218 11.87 3.12 24.00
N LEU A 219 11.62 1.90 23.52
CA LEU A 219 10.92 0.91 24.35
C LEU A 219 11.96 0.29 25.30
N ASN A 220 12.08 0.92 26.47
CA ASN A 220 12.73 0.34 27.63
C ASN A 220 12.13 -1.05 27.86
N PHE A 221 12.96 -2.09 27.68
CA PHE A 221 12.70 -3.41 28.25
C PHE A 221 12.61 -3.23 29.77
N TRP A 222 11.41 -3.38 30.31
CA TRP A 222 11.19 -3.71 31.71
C TRP A 222 11.12 -5.24 31.84
#